data_AF-A0A804I3M2-F1
#
_entry.id   AF-A0A804I3M2-F1
#
_cell.length_a   1.000
_cell.length_b   1.000
_cell.length_c   1.000
_cell.angle_alpha   90.00
_cell.angle_beta   90.00
_cell.angle_gamma   90.00
#
_symmetry.space_group_name_H-M   'P 1'
#
loop_
_entity.id
_entity.type
_entity.pdbx_description
1 polymer ?
#
loop_
_entity_poly.entity_id
_entity_poly.type
_entity_poly.pdbx_seq_one_letter_code
_entity_poly.pdbx_strand_id
1 'polypeptide(L)'
;MAAKVAVSDVVSLLSGDKRDFLLRNNGDKVAISSLDGKVVGLYFSASWCRPRRRFTPLLIEVYDELSSKGQCQFEIVIVPADHDEDSFDRYFSKMPWLAIPFADSNTRKKLDMLFRVGGIPHLVILDASGKVLNEQGIEAVREYGAEGYPFTPEKINRLREEEEEAAKKEQTLPRLLVSPSRDYLISNDGSKVAVSDLEGKIVVLYFSISAFTCCAEFTPVLAQIYRKLKEARESFEVVLVSLDDEKSSYEQDLASMPWLAIPFEDKSRQKLGRCFDVRANPALVVIGADGKTMDVNYAELVEEHGFDAWEAFPFSQERLDLTAEKAKAKMNAQTLESLLVSGDLDYVIGKQGSKVPVKELVGATILLYFSACWCDRYREFAAGLIEE
;
A
#
# COMPACT_ATOMS: atom_id res chain seq x y z
N MET A 1 20.80 -28.28 -5.44
CA MET A 1 19.96 -29.33 -6.04
C MET A 1 18.70 -29.41 -5.18
N ALA A 2 17.62 -28.75 -5.59
CA ALA A 2 16.39 -28.68 -4.80
C ALA A 2 15.65 -30.02 -4.92
N ALA A 3 15.43 -30.69 -3.79
CA ALA A 3 14.61 -31.89 -3.75
C ALA A 3 13.16 -31.47 -4.09
N LYS A 4 12.64 -31.98 -5.22
CA LYS A 4 11.21 -31.98 -5.50
C LYS A 4 10.52 -32.73 -4.36
N VAL A 5 9.81 -32.02 -3.49
CA VAL A 5 8.91 -32.62 -2.51
C VAL A 5 7.80 -33.29 -3.31
N ALA A 6 7.69 -34.62 -3.21
CA ALA A 6 6.62 -35.39 -3.83
C ALA A 6 5.29 -34.90 -3.28
N VAL A 7 4.30 -34.76 -4.17
CA VAL A 7 2.93 -34.35 -3.83
C VAL A 7 2.40 -35.29 -2.74
N SER A 8 2.31 -34.78 -1.51
CA SER A 8 1.72 -35.47 -0.37
C SER A 8 0.31 -34.91 -0.21
N ASP A 9 -0.70 -35.73 -0.51
CA ASP A 9 -2.08 -35.44 -0.15
C ASP A 9 -2.22 -35.13 1.36
N VAL A 10 -3.32 -34.48 1.76
CA VAL A 10 -3.59 -34.17 3.18
C VAL A 10 -3.46 -35.42 4.06
N VAL A 11 -3.83 -36.58 3.53
CA VAL A 11 -3.76 -37.86 4.23
C VAL A 11 -2.33 -38.23 4.60
N SER A 12 -1.42 -38.23 3.64
CA SER A 12 0.00 -38.56 3.87
C SER A 12 0.73 -37.49 4.69
N LEU A 13 0.28 -36.24 4.61
CA LEU A 13 0.81 -35.16 5.44
C LEU A 13 0.49 -35.37 6.93
N LEU A 14 -0.76 -35.73 7.24
CA LEU A 14 -1.27 -35.88 8.61
C LEU A 14 -1.10 -37.28 9.20
N SER A 15 -0.76 -38.28 8.38
CA SER A 15 -0.51 -39.65 8.85
C SER A 15 0.83 -39.76 9.58
N GLY A 16 0.84 -40.56 10.66
CA GLY A 16 2.07 -41.01 11.32
C GLY A 16 2.46 -42.40 10.82
N ASP A 17 3.67 -42.88 11.15
CA ASP A 17 4.22 -44.17 10.69
C ASP A 17 3.28 -45.38 10.87
N LYS A 18 2.36 -45.31 11.84
CA LYS A 18 1.32 -46.32 12.12
C LYS A 18 -0.03 -45.71 12.51
N ARG A 19 -0.27 -44.43 12.21
CA ARG A 19 -1.49 -43.70 12.60
C ARG A 19 -2.20 -43.14 11.38
N ASP A 20 -3.47 -43.53 11.23
CA ASP A 20 -4.41 -43.14 10.18
C ASP A 20 -5.63 -42.37 10.71
N PHE A 21 -5.61 -41.93 11.98
CA PHE A 21 -6.72 -41.25 12.64
C PHE A 21 -6.33 -39.92 13.30
N LEU A 22 -7.30 -39.02 13.45
CA LEU A 22 -7.29 -37.82 14.27
C LEU A 22 -8.24 -37.99 15.46
N LEU A 23 -8.13 -37.12 16.45
CA LEU A 23 -9.02 -37.12 17.61
C LEU A 23 -10.05 -36.01 17.49
N ARG A 24 -11.30 -36.33 17.84
CA ARG A 24 -12.32 -35.33 18.18
C ARG A 24 -12.22 -34.98 19.67
N ASN A 25 -12.78 -33.84 20.05
CA ASN A 25 -12.78 -33.33 21.44
C ASN A 25 -13.45 -34.25 22.49
N ASN A 26 -14.18 -35.28 22.05
CA ASN A 26 -14.79 -36.31 22.89
C ASN A 26 -13.96 -37.61 22.97
N GLY A 27 -12.78 -37.64 22.33
CA GLY A 27 -11.90 -38.81 22.27
C GLY A 27 -12.16 -39.75 21.08
N ASP A 28 -13.18 -39.49 20.26
CA ASP A 28 -13.47 -40.32 19.09
C ASP A 28 -12.34 -40.24 18.07
N LYS A 29 -12.01 -41.41 17.50
CA LYS A 29 -11.04 -41.53 16.41
C LYS A 29 -11.74 -41.30 15.08
N VAL A 30 -11.25 -40.32 14.32
CA VAL A 30 -11.76 -39.96 12.99
C VAL A 30 -10.70 -40.34 11.96
N ALA A 31 -11.05 -41.16 10.98
CA ALA A 31 -10.13 -41.55 9.92
C ALA A 31 -9.65 -40.31 9.14
N ILE A 32 -8.35 -40.21 8.86
CA ILE A 32 -7.77 -39.06 8.14
C ILE A 32 -8.34 -38.96 6.72
N SER A 33 -8.69 -40.10 6.09
CA SER A 33 -9.35 -40.14 4.78
C SER A 33 -10.70 -39.42 4.72
N SER A 34 -11.34 -39.14 5.87
CA SER A 34 -12.55 -38.30 5.92
C SER A 34 -12.29 -36.82 5.60
N LEU A 35 -11.02 -36.43 5.46
CA LEU A 35 -10.58 -35.11 5.01
C LEU A 35 -10.36 -35.03 3.50
N ASP A 36 -10.48 -36.14 2.76
CA ASP A 36 -10.31 -36.13 1.31
C ASP A 36 -11.33 -35.18 0.65
N GLY A 37 -10.82 -34.30 -0.21
CA GLY A 37 -11.64 -33.29 -0.88
C GLY A 37 -11.89 -32.00 -0.08
N LYS A 38 -11.44 -31.94 1.19
CA LYS A 38 -11.66 -30.78 2.06
C LYS A 38 -10.50 -29.77 2.01
N VAL A 39 -10.84 -28.50 2.19
CA VAL A 39 -9.91 -27.45 2.62
C VAL A 39 -9.61 -27.67 4.11
N VAL A 40 -8.33 -27.73 4.47
CA VAL A 40 -7.89 -28.02 5.84
C VAL A 40 -7.10 -26.86 6.42
N GLY A 41 -7.56 -26.34 7.56
CA GLY A 41 -6.80 -25.39 8.37
C GLY A 41 -5.93 -26.10 9.40
N LEU A 42 -4.61 -26.08 9.24
CA LEU A 42 -3.67 -26.55 10.26
C LEU A 42 -3.44 -25.46 11.30
N TYR A 43 -4.01 -25.66 12.48
CA TYR A 43 -3.99 -24.67 13.55
C TYR A 43 -2.94 -25.02 14.60
N PHE A 44 -1.83 -24.28 14.63
CA PHE A 44 -0.77 -24.45 15.62
C PHE A 44 -1.04 -23.56 16.83
N SER A 45 -1.28 -24.17 17.98
CA SER A 45 -1.77 -23.44 19.15
C SER A 45 -1.49 -24.18 20.46
N ALA A 46 -1.48 -23.45 21.58
CA ALA A 46 -1.24 -24.00 22.91
C ALA A 46 -2.03 -23.27 24.01
N SER A 47 -2.28 -23.95 25.12
CA SER A 47 -3.03 -23.48 26.29
C SER A 47 -2.41 -22.31 27.06
N TRP A 48 -1.10 -22.09 26.93
CA TRP A 48 -0.38 -20.97 27.54
C TRP A 48 -0.33 -19.71 26.65
N CYS A 49 -0.68 -19.84 25.37
CA CYS A 49 -0.63 -18.72 24.42
C CYS A 49 -1.72 -17.67 24.72
N ARG A 50 -1.30 -16.43 25.01
CA ARG A 50 -2.19 -15.30 25.36
C ARG A 50 -2.96 -14.74 24.15
N PRO A 51 -2.34 -14.43 22.99
CA PRO A 51 -3.05 -13.92 21.81
C PRO A 51 -4.21 -14.81 21.34
N ARG A 52 -4.09 -16.12 21.56
CA ARG A 52 -5.10 -17.11 21.23
C ARG A 52 -6.45 -16.88 21.91
N ARG A 53 -6.49 -16.26 23.11
CA ARG A 53 -7.75 -15.97 23.82
C ARG A 53 -8.75 -15.14 23.01
N ARG A 54 -8.27 -14.34 22.06
CA ARG A 54 -9.11 -13.56 21.14
C ARG A 54 -9.39 -14.28 19.83
N PHE A 55 -8.41 -15.05 19.33
CA PHE A 55 -8.53 -15.66 18.01
C PHE A 55 -9.31 -16.99 17.99
N THR A 56 -9.17 -17.87 18.98
CA THR A 56 -9.91 -19.16 18.97
C THR A 56 -11.43 -18.97 18.98
N PRO A 57 -12.02 -18.07 19.79
CA PRO A 57 -13.47 -17.82 19.72
C PRO A 57 -13.92 -17.38 18.32
N LEU A 58 -13.20 -16.44 17.69
CA LEU A 58 -13.46 -16.02 16.31
C LEU A 58 -13.36 -17.18 15.31
N LEU A 59 -12.34 -18.02 15.44
CA LEU A 59 -12.17 -19.18 14.56
C LEU A 59 -13.31 -20.19 14.73
N ILE A 60 -13.85 -20.37 15.94
CA ILE A 60 -15.02 -21.20 16.20
C ILE A 60 -16.26 -20.61 15.51
N GLU A 61 -16.50 -19.30 15.66
CA GLU A 61 -17.62 -18.62 14.99
C GLU A 61 -17.57 -18.81 13.47
N VAL A 62 -16.39 -18.61 12.86
CA VAL A 62 -16.18 -18.82 11.43
C VAL A 62 -16.38 -20.28 11.04
N TYR A 63 -15.87 -21.23 11.82
CA TYR A 63 -16.04 -22.67 11.55
C TYR A 63 -17.53 -23.08 11.57
N ASP A 64 -18.29 -22.61 12.56
CA ASP A 64 -19.71 -22.89 12.71
C ASP A 64 -20.52 -22.23 11.57
N GLU A 65 -20.17 -21.01 11.18
CA GLU A 65 -20.80 -20.30 10.07
C GLU A 65 -20.60 -21.03 8.74
N LEU A 66 -19.36 -21.42 8.41
CA LEU A 66 -19.04 -22.18 7.20
C LEU A 66 -19.78 -23.53 7.18
N SER A 67 -19.86 -24.19 8.34
CA SER A 67 -20.62 -25.44 8.50
C SER A 67 -22.12 -25.23 8.23
N SER A 68 -22.71 -24.14 8.75
CA SER A 68 -24.13 -23.83 8.57
C SER A 68 -24.51 -23.46 7.13
N LYS A 69 -23.59 -22.84 6.39
CA LYS A 69 -23.76 -22.44 4.98
C LYS A 69 -23.68 -23.61 3.99
N GLY A 70 -23.55 -24.85 4.47
CA GLY A 70 -23.40 -26.03 3.63
C GLY A 70 -22.01 -26.14 2.97
N GLN A 71 -21.04 -25.33 3.41
CA GLN A 71 -19.63 -25.44 3.00
C GLN A 71 -18.93 -26.51 3.84
N CYS A 72 -19.49 -27.73 3.84
CA CYS A 72 -19.03 -28.90 4.61
C CYS A 72 -17.63 -29.42 4.20
N GLN A 73 -16.94 -28.67 3.34
CA GLN A 73 -15.61 -28.98 2.83
C GLN A 73 -14.51 -28.24 3.60
N PHE A 74 -14.81 -27.51 4.68
CA PHE A 74 -13.79 -26.95 5.56
C PHE A 74 -13.64 -27.79 6.83
N GLU A 75 -12.40 -28.14 7.19
CA GLU A 75 -12.10 -28.77 8.47
C GLU A 75 -10.86 -28.13 9.09
N ILE A 76 -10.78 -28.12 10.42
CA ILE A 76 -9.61 -27.64 11.15
C ILE A 76 -8.94 -28.84 11.84
N VAL A 77 -7.61 -28.88 11.79
CA VAL A 77 -6.80 -29.83 12.52
C VAL A 77 -5.84 -29.07 13.41
N ILE A 78 -6.06 -29.11 14.72
CA ILE A 78 -5.13 -28.52 15.67
C ILE A 78 -3.86 -29.37 15.77
N VAL A 79 -2.71 -28.71 15.70
CA VAL A 79 -1.40 -29.26 15.98
C VAL A 79 -0.99 -28.76 17.37
N PRO A 80 -1.06 -29.61 18.41
CA PRO A 80 -0.84 -29.18 19.78
C PRO A 80 0.61 -28.74 20.02
N ALA A 81 0.79 -27.53 20.55
CA ALA A 81 2.09 -26.99 20.98
C ALA A 81 2.22 -26.89 22.53
N ASP A 82 1.28 -27.50 23.26
CA ASP A 82 1.33 -27.63 24.72
C ASP A 82 2.50 -28.51 25.20
N HIS A 83 2.93 -28.28 26.44
CA HIS A 83 4.03 -29.03 27.06
C HIS A 83 3.59 -30.35 27.70
N ASP A 84 2.31 -30.48 28.04
CA ASP A 84 1.70 -31.63 28.69
C ASP A 84 0.29 -31.92 28.13
N GLU A 85 -0.12 -33.17 28.24
CA GLU A 85 -1.38 -33.69 27.69
C GLU A 85 -2.61 -33.13 28.44
N ASP A 86 -2.56 -33.02 29.77
CA ASP A 86 -3.67 -32.50 30.58
C ASP A 86 -4.04 -31.06 30.21
N SER A 87 -3.04 -30.22 29.97
CA SER A 87 -3.23 -28.83 29.54
C SER A 87 -3.81 -28.76 28.12
N PHE A 88 -3.35 -29.65 27.23
CA PHE A 88 -3.90 -29.78 25.89
C PHE A 88 -5.36 -30.23 25.92
N ASP A 89 -5.69 -31.31 26.62
CA ASP A 89 -7.03 -31.89 26.67
C ASP A 89 -8.05 -30.89 27.21
N ARG A 90 -7.69 -30.17 28.28
CA ARG A 90 -8.54 -29.12 28.84
C ARG A 90 -8.78 -27.98 27.83
N TYR A 91 -7.80 -27.65 27.02
CA TYR A 91 -7.91 -26.64 25.99
C TYR A 91 -8.73 -27.13 24.79
N PHE A 92 -8.45 -28.34 24.31
CA PHE A 92 -9.08 -28.96 23.14
C PHE A 92 -10.55 -29.30 23.36
N SER A 93 -10.95 -29.62 24.59
CA SER A 93 -12.36 -29.90 24.96
C SER A 93 -13.36 -28.79 24.56
N LYS A 94 -12.88 -27.58 24.28
CA LYS A 94 -13.68 -26.41 23.91
C LYS A 94 -13.75 -26.15 22.40
N MET A 95 -13.10 -26.97 21.59
CA MET A 95 -13.02 -26.78 20.13
C MET A 95 -13.88 -27.79 19.39
N PRO A 96 -14.56 -27.41 18.30
CA PRO A 96 -15.43 -28.33 17.55
C PRO A 96 -14.68 -29.24 16.56
N TRP A 97 -13.40 -28.96 16.32
CA TRP A 97 -12.60 -29.56 15.25
C TRP A 97 -11.69 -30.71 15.71
N LEU A 98 -10.84 -31.22 14.80
CA LEU A 98 -10.01 -32.40 15.03
C LEU A 98 -8.61 -32.04 15.54
N ALA A 99 -7.90 -33.01 16.12
CA ALA A 99 -6.53 -32.85 16.62
C ALA A 99 -5.60 -33.98 16.18
N ILE A 100 -4.33 -33.63 15.98
CA ILE A 100 -3.23 -34.61 16.01
C ILE A 100 -3.09 -35.10 17.46
N PRO A 101 -3.07 -36.43 17.73
CA PRO A 101 -2.88 -36.94 19.08
C PRO A 101 -1.63 -36.35 19.74
N PHE A 102 -1.75 -35.93 21.00
CA PHE A 102 -0.64 -35.31 21.73
C PHE A 102 0.61 -36.22 21.78
N ALA A 103 0.39 -37.53 21.95
CA ALA A 103 1.44 -38.55 21.94
C ALA A 103 2.21 -38.66 20.61
N ASP A 104 1.64 -38.23 19.47
CA ASP A 104 2.31 -38.25 18.16
C ASP A 104 3.26 -37.05 17.99
N SER A 105 4.29 -37.01 18.82
CA SER A 105 5.30 -35.94 18.80
C SER A 105 6.08 -35.86 17.49
N ASN A 106 6.20 -36.98 16.76
CA ASN A 106 6.91 -37.03 15.48
C ASN A 106 6.15 -36.24 14.41
N THR A 107 4.84 -36.49 14.25
CA THR A 107 4.02 -35.75 13.29
C THR A 107 3.93 -34.27 13.67
N ARG A 108 3.75 -33.95 14.96
CA ARG A 108 3.71 -32.54 15.43
C ARG A 108 4.99 -31.78 15.07
N LYS A 109 6.17 -32.35 15.35
CA LYS A 109 7.47 -31.74 15.00
C LYS A 109 7.69 -31.65 13.49
N LYS A 110 7.28 -32.67 12.73
CA LYS A 110 7.37 -32.68 11.26
C LYS A 110 6.57 -31.52 10.66
N LEU A 111 5.34 -31.31 11.11
CA LEU A 111 4.48 -30.22 10.62
C LEU A 111 5.02 -28.84 11.01
N ASP A 112 5.47 -28.68 12.26
CA ASP A 112 6.09 -27.44 12.75
C ASP A 112 7.30 -27.02 11.89
N MET A 113 8.19 -27.97 11.59
CA MET A 113 9.35 -27.72 10.70
C MET A 113 8.96 -27.48 9.24
N LEU A 114 8.00 -28.25 8.72
CA LEU A 114 7.58 -28.16 7.31
C LEU A 114 6.99 -26.79 6.99
N PHE A 115 6.16 -26.27 7.88
CA PHE A 115 5.51 -24.96 7.74
C PHE A 115 6.27 -23.82 8.41
N ARG A 116 7.48 -24.08 8.92
CA ARG A 116 8.39 -23.08 9.51
C ARG A 116 7.70 -22.19 10.55
N VAL A 117 6.95 -22.81 11.46
CA VAL A 117 6.13 -22.08 12.43
C VAL A 117 7.03 -21.26 13.38
N GLY A 118 7.09 -19.95 13.16
CA GLY A 118 7.94 -19.04 13.95
C GLY A 118 7.31 -18.58 15.28
N GLY A 119 6.02 -18.83 15.49
CA GLY A 119 5.29 -18.46 16.69
C GLY A 119 3.82 -18.88 16.63
N ILE A 120 3.17 -18.97 17.79
CA ILE A 120 1.75 -19.36 17.92
C ILE A 120 0.89 -18.21 18.47
N PRO A 121 -0.40 -18.08 18.09
CA PRO A 121 -1.12 -18.98 17.18
C PRO A 121 -0.71 -18.81 15.72
N HIS A 122 -0.69 -19.90 14.96
CA HIS A 122 -0.42 -19.91 13.52
C HIS A 122 -1.47 -20.77 12.82
N LEU A 123 -1.92 -20.38 11.63
CA LEU A 123 -2.94 -21.09 10.86
C LEU A 123 -2.52 -21.15 9.39
N VAL A 124 -2.28 -22.36 8.91
CA VAL A 124 -1.96 -22.63 7.50
C VAL A 124 -3.18 -23.26 6.84
N ILE A 125 -3.63 -22.71 5.71
CA ILE A 125 -4.75 -23.23 4.94
C ILE A 125 -4.21 -24.09 3.80
N LEU A 126 -4.68 -25.33 3.73
CA LEU A 126 -4.35 -26.32 2.71
C LEU A 126 -5.56 -26.62 1.83
N ASP A 127 -5.32 -26.90 0.55
CA ASP A 127 -6.34 -27.49 -0.31
C ASP A 127 -6.49 -28.99 -0.09
N ALA A 128 -7.45 -29.59 -0.80
CA ALA A 128 -7.72 -31.04 -0.77
C ALA A 128 -6.51 -31.91 -1.17
N SER A 129 -5.56 -31.36 -1.91
CA SER A 129 -4.34 -32.06 -2.34
C SER A 129 -3.17 -31.89 -1.37
N GLY A 130 -3.37 -31.19 -0.24
CA GLY A 130 -2.33 -30.92 0.74
C GLY A 130 -1.41 -29.77 0.36
N LYS A 131 -1.71 -29.03 -0.72
CA LYS A 131 -0.93 -27.86 -1.13
C LYS A 131 -1.36 -26.65 -0.28
N VAL A 132 -0.38 -25.84 0.11
CA VAL A 132 -0.63 -24.58 0.81
C VAL A 132 -1.40 -23.62 -0.10
N LEU A 133 -2.59 -23.23 0.35
CA LEU A 133 -3.36 -22.13 -0.21
C LEU A 133 -2.92 -20.81 0.42
N ASN A 134 -2.75 -20.77 1.74
CA ASN A 134 -2.41 -19.54 2.45
C ASN A 134 -1.70 -19.82 3.79
N GLU A 135 -0.53 -19.20 3.99
CA GLU A 135 0.24 -19.29 5.24
C GLU A 135 -0.18 -18.24 6.29
N GLN A 136 -0.95 -17.22 5.87
CA GLN A 136 -1.46 -16.12 6.71
C GLN A 136 -2.95 -16.31 7.03
N GLY A 137 -3.33 -17.53 7.42
CA GLY A 137 -4.71 -17.87 7.71
C GLY A 137 -5.28 -17.11 8.91
N ILE A 138 -4.43 -16.73 9.88
CA ILE A 138 -4.85 -15.93 11.04
C ILE A 138 -5.36 -14.57 10.59
N GLU A 139 -4.60 -13.88 9.73
CA GLU A 139 -4.91 -12.55 9.20
C GLU A 139 -6.18 -12.63 8.35
N ALA A 140 -6.27 -13.59 7.43
CA ALA A 140 -7.43 -13.78 6.57
C ALA A 140 -8.73 -13.99 7.36
N VAL A 141 -8.71 -14.83 8.40
CA VAL A 141 -9.88 -15.08 9.27
C VAL A 141 -10.22 -13.85 10.11
N ARG A 142 -9.23 -13.10 10.59
CA ARG A 142 -9.45 -11.88 11.38
C ARG A 142 -10.06 -10.76 10.58
N GLU A 143 -9.62 -10.58 9.34
CA GLU A 143 -10.07 -9.50 8.47
C GLU A 143 -11.44 -9.83 7.86
N TYR A 144 -11.62 -11.04 7.34
CA TYR A 144 -12.76 -11.36 6.46
C TYR A 144 -13.71 -12.44 6.99
N GLY A 145 -13.45 -13.02 8.18
CA GLY A 145 -14.33 -14.02 8.78
C GLY A 145 -14.63 -15.19 7.85
N ALA A 146 -15.89 -15.64 7.79
CA ALA A 146 -16.31 -16.72 6.89
C ALA A 146 -16.35 -16.31 5.40
N GLU A 147 -16.47 -15.03 5.09
CA GLU A 147 -16.51 -14.53 3.70
C GLU A 147 -15.18 -14.74 2.99
N GLY A 148 -14.09 -14.82 3.76
CA GLY A 148 -12.75 -15.12 3.28
C GLY A 148 -12.61 -16.52 2.66
N TYR A 149 -13.49 -17.48 2.96
CA TYR A 149 -13.37 -18.86 2.46
C TYR A 149 -13.32 -18.94 0.92
N PRO A 150 -12.41 -19.74 0.31
CA PRO A 150 -11.50 -20.73 0.91
C PRO A 150 -10.15 -20.17 1.39
N PHE A 151 -10.09 -18.87 1.70
CA PHE A 151 -8.96 -18.15 2.26
C PHE A 151 -7.73 -18.10 1.34
N THR A 152 -7.92 -18.23 0.03
CA THR A 152 -6.80 -18.06 -0.92
C THR A 152 -6.40 -16.58 -1.02
N PRO A 153 -5.13 -16.27 -1.27
CA PRO A 153 -4.68 -14.90 -1.49
C PRO A 153 -5.52 -14.16 -2.54
N GLU A 154 -5.95 -14.84 -3.61
CA GLU A 154 -6.80 -14.23 -4.64
C GLU A 154 -8.18 -13.85 -4.11
N LYS A 155 -8.79 -14.69 -3.27
CA LYS A 155 -10.11 -14.38 -2.66
C LYS A 155 -9.99 -13.22 -1.68
N ILE A 156 -8.94 -13.23 -0.86
CA ILE A 156 -8.68 -12.18 0.13
C ILE A 156 -8.40 -10.84 -0.55
N ASN A 157 -7.56 -10.83 -1.60
CA ASN A 157 -7.29 -9.62 -2.37
C ASN A 157 -8.55 -9.07 -3.04
N ARG A 158 -9.40 -9.92 -3.62
CA ARG A 158 -10.67 -9.47 -4.21
C ARG A 158 -11.60 -8.82 -3.19
N LEU A 159 -11.73 -9.40 -1.99
CA LEU A 159 -12.56 -8.80 -0.93
C LEU A 159 -12.00 -7.45 -0.50
N ARG A 160 -10.68 -7.34 -0.36
CA ARG A 160 -10.01 -6.07 -0.07
C ARG A 160 -10.28 -5.01 -1.14
N GLU A 161 -10.13 -5.36 -2.41
CA GLU A 161 -10.41 -4.48 -3.53
C GLU A 161 -11.88 -4.06 -3.55
N GLU A 162 -12.82 -4.98 -3.31
CA GLU A 162 -14.25 -4.68 -3.21
C GLU A 162 -14.57 -3.71 -2.06
N GLU A 163 -13.97 -3.89 -0.89
CA GLU A 163 -14.10 -2.98 0.25
C GLU A 163 -13.50 -1.60 -0.02
N GLU A 164 -12.33 -1.55 -0.66
CA GLU A 164 -11.68 -0.31 -1.08
C GLU A 164 -12.53 0.44 -2.11
N GLU A 165 -13.07 -0.25 -3.11
CA GLU A 165 -13.96 0.33 -4.11
C GLU A 165 -15.29 0.77 -3.49
N ALA A 166 -15.86 0.02 -2.54
CA ALA A 166 -17.03 0.45 -1.78
C ALA A 166 -16.74 1.70 -0.94
N ALA A 167 -15.59 1.75 -0.27
CA ALA A 167 -15.14 2.90 0.50
C ALA A 167 -14.93 4.15 -0.37
N LYS A 168 -14.37 3.98 -1.58
CA LYS A 168 -14.27 5.04 -2.60
C LYS A 168 -15.65 5.48 -3.11
N LYS A 169 -16.59 4.54 -3.30
CA LYS A 169 -17.94 4.85 -3.78
C LYS A 169 -18.75 5.68 -2.79
N GLU A 170 -18.59 5.43 -1.49
CA GLU A 170 -19.20 6.21 -0.40
C GLU A 170 -18.32 7.37 0.08
N GLN A 171 -17.24 7.68 -0.63
CA GLN A 171 -16.35 8.78 -0.31
C GLN A 171 -17.09 10.10 -0.48
N THR A 172 -16.96 10.96 0.52
CA THR A 172 -17.45 12.34 0.50
C THR A 172 -16.39 13.23 1.11
N LEU A 173 -16.38 14.51 0.72
CA LEU A 173 -15.43 15.48 1.26
C LEU A 173 -15.49 15.58 2.81
N PRO A 174 -16.68 15.61 3.45
CA PRO A 174 -16.76 15.60 4.91
C PRO A 174 -16.17 14.33 5.54
N ARG A 175 -16.33 13.14 4.95
CA ARG A 175 -15.72 11.91 5.47
C ARG A 175 -14.19 11.94 5.48
N LEU A 176 -13.58 12.72 4.58
CA LEU A 176 -12.12 12.89 4.49
C LEU A 176 -11.61 13.97 5.44
N LEU A 177 -12.29 15.13 5.45
CA LEU A 177 -11.78 16.36 6.04
C LEU A 177 -12.48 16.80 7.32
N VAL A 178 -13.54 16.13 7.78
CA VAL A 178 -14.18 16.37 9.08
C VAL A 178 -13.79 15.27 10.06
N SER A 179 -13.44 15.66 11.28
CA SER A 179 -13.26 14.75 12.41
C SER A 179 -14.33 15.04 13.48
N PRO A 180 -14.60 14.12 14.42
CA PRO A 180 -15.59 14.36 15.48
C PRO A 180 -15.33 15.64 16.29
N SER A 181 -14.09 16.12 16.30
CA SER A 181 -13.65 17.32 17.02
C SER A 181 -13.43 18.55 16.15
N ARG A 182 -13.55 18.45 14.81
CA ARG A 182 -13.21 19.55 13.90
C ARG A 182 -13.91 19.45 12.54
N ASP A 183 -14.49 20.57 12.12
CA ASP A 183 -15.17 20.78 10.83
C ASP A 183 -14.56 21.93 10.00
N TYR A 184 -13.37 22.44 10.36
CA TYR A 184 -12.72 23.58 9.71
C TYR A 184 -11.26 23.31 9.34
N LEU A 185 -10.75 23.92 8.27
CA LEU A 185 -9.33 24.00 7.92
C LEU A 185 -8.76 25.35 8.36
N ILE A 186 -7.44 25.49 8.34
CA ILE A 186 -6.77 26.77 8.66
C ILE A 186 -6.03 27.32 7.44
N SER A 187 -6.07 28.63 7.26
CA SER A 187 -5.22 29.36 6.30
C SER A 187 -3.92 29.80 6.94
N ASN A 188 -3.00 30.31 6.12
CA ASN A 188 -1.68 30.80 6.54
C ASN A 188 -1.71 32.01 7.50
N ASP A 189 -2.81 32.78 7.51
CA ASP A 189 -3.06 33.89 8.43
C ASP A 189 -3.72 33.43 9.74
N GLY A 190 -3.96 32.12 9.90
CA GLY A 190 -4.62 31.51 11.06
C GLY A 190 -6.15 31.57 11.03
N SER A 191 -6.76 32.11 9.97
CA SER A 191 -8.21 32.12 9.81
C SER A 191 -8.75 30.69 9.65
N LYS A 192 -9.95 30.44 10.17
CA LYS A 192 -10.63 29.15 10.07
C LYS A 192 -11.62 29.19 8.90
N VAL A 193 -11.56 28.17 8.05
CA VAL A 193 -12.45 28.00 6.88
C VAL A 193 -13.24 26.72 7.07
N ALA A 194 -14.57 26.77 6.99
CA ALA A 194 -15.38 25.56 7.20
C ALA A 194 -15.16 24.57 6.05
N VAL A 195 -15.14 23.27 6.33
CA VAL A 195 -15.02 22.23 5.30
C VAL A 195 -16.21 22.27 4.34
N SER A 196 -17.39 22.69 4.82
CA SER A 196 -18.57 22.92 3.97
C SER A 196 -18.35 23.99 2.90
N ASP A 197 -17.45 24.97 3.14
CA ASP A 197 -17.14 26.02 2.16
C ASP A 197 -16.35 25.49 0.96
N LEU A 198 -15.87 24.24 1.04
CA LEU A 198 -15.16 23.54 -0.02
C LEU A 198 -16.10 22.59 -0.81
N GLU A 199 -17.34 22.39 -0.38
CA GLU A 199 -18.29 21.56 -1.12
C GLU A 199 -18.53 22.11 -2.53
N GLY A 200 -18.52 21.23 -3.54
CA GLY A 200 -18.64 21.61 -4.94
C GLY A 200 -17.37 22.21 -5.57
N LYS A 201 -16.26 22.31 -4.81
CA LYS A 201 -14.93 22.65 -5.35
C LYS A 201 -14.12 21.39 -5.57
N ILE A 202 -13.20 21.44 -6.53
CA ILE A 202 -12.13 20.44 -6.61
C ILE A 202 -11.16 20.69 -5.45
N VAL A 203 -10.86 19.67 -4.67
CA VAL A 203 -9.96 19.77 -3.51
C VAL A 203 -8.72 18.94 -3.78
N VAL A 204 -7.56 19.59 -3.82
CA VAL A 204 -6.27 18.91 -3.99
C VAL A 204 -5.63 18.72 -2.61
N LEU A 205 -5.54 17.49 -2.14
CA LEU A 205 -4.81 17.15 -0.91
C LEU A 205 -3.32 17.10 -1.22
N TYR A 206 -2.57 18.01 -0.62
CA TYR A 206 -1.12 18.09 -0.77
C TYR A 206 -0.41 17.47 0.42
N PHE A 207 0.16 16.29 0.24
CA PHE A 207 0.98 15.62 1.24
C PHE A 207 2.42 16.08 1.13
N SER A 208 2.96 16.57 2.25
CA SER A 208 4.31 17.14 2.33
C SER A 208 4.99 16.73 3.64
N ILE A 209 6.32 16.60 3.57
CA ILE A 209 7.22 16.47 4.73
C ILE A 209 8.34 17.49 4.52
N SER A 210 8.49 18.45 5.43
CA SER A 210 9.44 19.57 5.27
C SER A 210 10.90 19.11 5.22
N ALA A 211 11.22 17.99 5.87
CA ALA A 211 12.56 17.40 5.90
C ALA A 211 13.03 16.87 4.53
N PHE A 212 12.13 16.71 3.55
CA PHE A 212 12.45 16.18 2.23
C PHE A 212 12.73 17.32 1.25
N THR A 213 13.94 17.33 0.67
CA THR A 213 14.38 18.39 -0.26
C THR A 213 13.52 18.49 -1.51
N CYS A 214 12.93 17.40 -1.98
CA CYS A 214 11.99 17.40 -3.11
C CYS A 214 10.75 18.27 -2.84
N CYS A 215 10.26 18.33 -1.60
CA CYS A 215 9.11 19.18 -1.25
C CYS A 215 9.47 20.67 -1.33
N ALA A 216 10.73 21.04 -1.04
CA ALA A 216 11.21 22.42 -1.11
C ALA A 216 11.28 22.96 -2.54
N GLU A 217 11.61 22.11 -3.52
CA GLU A 217 11.62 22.46 -4.94
C GLU A 217 10.21 22.44 -5.55
N PHE A 218 9.36 21.52 -5.10
CA PHE A 218 8.01 21.33 -5.62
C PHE A 218 7.02 22.42 -5.18
N THR A 219 7.04 22.80 -3.89
CA THR A 219 6.08 23.75 -3.30
C THR A 219 5.99 25.08 -4.07
N PRO A 220 7.12 25.73 -4.46
CA PRO A 220 7.07 26.97 -5.22
C PRO A 220 6.43 26.84 -6.60
N VAL A 221 6.56 25.68 -7.26
CA VAL A 221 5.93 25.39 -8.55
C VAL A 221 4.43 25.23 -8.36
N LEU A 222 4.01 24.44 -7.38
CA LEU A 222 2.60 24.27 -7.03
C LEU A 222 1.94 25.61 -6.65
N ALA A 223 2.64 26.48 -5.91
CA ALA A 223 2.14 27.81 -5.57
C ALA A 223 1.94 28.71 -6.80
N GLN A 224 2.78 28.60 -7.83
CA GLN A 224 2.58 29.32 -9.09
C GLN A 224 1.36 28.80 -9.85
N ILE A 225 1.20 27.48 -9.94
CA ILE A 225 0.02 26.83 -10.53
C ILE A 225 -1.25 27.28 -9.79
N TYR A 226 -1.24 27.23 -8.46
CA TYR A 226 -2.36 27.67 -7.62
C TYR A 226 -2.78 29.10 -7.95
N ARG A 227 -1.84 30.05 -7.99
CA ARG A 227 -2.16 31.45 -8.32
C ARG A 227 -2.74 31.56 -9.73
N LYS A 228 -2.17 30.84 -10.69
CA LYS A 228 -2.64 30.85 -12.09
C LYS A 228 -4.08 30.34 -12.22
N LEU A 229 -4.43 29.27 -11.51
CA LEU A 229 -5.78 28.72 -11.50
C LEU A 229 -6.77 29.66 -10.77
N LYS A 230 -6.35 30.33 -9.68
CA LYS A 230 -7.19 31.34 -9.01
C LYS A 230 -7.43 32.56 -9.92
N GLU A 231 -6.44 33.01 -10.68
CA GLU A 231 -6.59 34.07 -11.70
C GLU A 231 -7.59 33.67 -12.80
N ALA A 232 -7.53 32.41 -13.23
CA ALA A 232 -8.47 31.82 -14.18
C ALA A 232 -9.89 31.61 -13.60
N ARG A 233 -10.09 31.89 -12.30
CA ARG A 233 -11.35 31.71 -11.55
C ARG A 233 -11.85 30.26 -11.54
N GLU A 234 -10.92 29.31 -11.57
CA GLU A 234 -11.25 27.90 -11.40
C GLU A 234 -11.79 27.62 -10.00
N SER A 235 -12.77 26.71 -9.91
CA SER A 235 -13.43 26.35 -8.63
C SER A 235 -12.66 25.24 -7.93
N PHE A 236 -11.62 25.61 -7.19
CA PHE A 236 -10.76 24.65 -6.52
C PHE A 236 -10.12 25.19 -5.24
N GLU A 237 -9.59 24.29 -4.42
CA GLU A 237 -8.77 24.61 -3.26
C GLU A 237 -7.67 23.56 -3.05
N VAL A 238 -6.51 23.99 -2.54
CA VAL A 238 -5.44 23.08 -2.11
C VAL A 238 -5.50 22.96 -0.58
N VAL A 239 -5.32 21.75 -0.07
CA VAL A 239 -5.32 21.46 1.37
C VAL A 239 -4.04 20.73 1.72
N LEU A 240 -3.15 21.40 2.44
CA LEU A 240 -1.95 20.80 3.00
C LEU A 240 -2.31 19.74 4.05
N VAL A 241 -1.81 18.54 3.81
CA VAL A 241 -1.77 17.42 4.73
C VAL A 241 -0.31 17.19 5.10
N SER A 242 0.22 18.02 6.00
CA SER A 242 1.60 17.87 6.48
C SER A 242 1.72 16.59 7.30
N LEU A 243 2.71 15.79 6.93
CA LEU A 243 3.10 14.54 7.58
C LEU A 243 4.27 14.75 8.55
N ASP A 244 4.63 16.01 8.83
CA ASP A 244 5.63 16.35 9.84
C ASP A 244 5.15 16.02 11.25
N ASP A 245 6.10 15.53 12.04
CA ASP A 245 5.92 15.26 13.47
C ASP A 245 6.29 16.47 14.35
N GLU A 246 6.90 17.52 13.77
CA GLU A 246 7.31 18.74 14.46
C GLU A 246 6.43 19.93 14.09
N LYS A 247 5.88 20.60 15.11
CA LYS A 247 4.98 21.75 14.93
C LYS A 247 5.67 22.95 14.27
N SER A 248 6.94 23.20 14.57
CA SER A 248 7.71 24.30 13.98
C SER A 248 7.85 24.15 12.47
N SER A 249 8.13 22.93 12.00
CA SER A 249 8.21 22.60 10.57
C SER A 249 6.88 22.87 9.86
N TYR A 250 5.79 22.39 10.47
CA TYR A 250 4.43 22.64 9.98
C TYR A 250 4.11 24.13 9.84
N GLU A 251 4.41 24.92 10.88
CA GLU A 251 4.09 26.36 10.91
C GLU A 251 4.91 27.13 9.87
N GLN A 252 6.18 26.76 9.68
CA GLN A 252 7.04 27.37 8.67
C GLN A 252 6.52 27.13 7.26
N ASP A 253 6.15 25.88 6.95
CA ASP A 253 5.59 25.51 5.65
C ASP A 253 4.28 26.24 5.39
N LEU A 254 3.34 26.18 6.36
CA LEU A 254 2.04 26.84 6.26
C LEU A 254 2.17 28.35 6.02
N ALA A 255 3.09 29.03 6.70
CA ALA A 255 3.28 30.47 6.55
C ALA A 255 3.70 30.90 5.14
N SER A 256 4.36 30.00 4.38
CA SER A 256 4.84 30.27 3.03
C SER A 256 3.83 29.97 1.92
N MET A 257 2.79 29.19 2.24
CA MET A 257 1.87 28.61 1.27
C MET A 257 0.58 29.44 1.12
N PRO A 258 -0.01 29.54 -0.08
CA PRO A 258 -1.19 30.37 -0.35
C PRO A 258 -2.55 29.65 -0.12
N TRP A 259 -2.54 28.45 0.46
CA TRP A 259 -3.68 27.54 0.55
C TRP A 259 -4.00 27.11 1.98
N LEU A 260 -5.00 26.25 2.14
CA LEU A 260 -5.49 25.79 3.44
C LEU A 260 -4.67 24.60 3.96
N ALA A 261 -4.77 24.31 5.25
CA ALA A 261 -4.14 23.16 5.88
C ALA A 261 -5.05 22.50 6.91
N ILE A 262 -4.86 21.19 7.10
CA ILE A 262 -5.40 20.47 8.25
C ILE A 262 -4.60 20.90 9.49
N PRO A 263 -5.24 21.31 10.61
CA PRO A 263 -4.53 21.70 11.82
C PRO A 263 -3.55 20.63 12.31
N PHE A 264 -2.38 21.06 12.79
CA PHE A 264 -1.32 20.16 13.25
C PHE A 264 -1.81 19.15 14.29
N GLU A 265 -2.66 19.52 15.24
CA GLU A 265 -3.11 18.57 16.28
C GLU A 265 -4.11 17.50 15.79
N ASP A 266 -4.63 17.63 14.55
CA ASP A 266 -5.61 16.66 14.02
C ASP A 266 -4.91 15.39 13.52
N LYS A 267 -5.39 14.24 14.03
CA LYS A 267 -4.92 12.90 13.66
C LYS A 267 -5.37 12.46 12.26
N SER A 268 -6.28 13.20 11.64
CA SER A 268 -6.70 12.94 10.26
C SER A 268 -5.51 13.04 9.30
N ARG A 269 -4.46 13.80 9.62
CA ARG A 269 -3.24 13.92 8.79
C ARG A 269 -2.60 12.55 8.53
N GLN A 270 -2.32 11.78 9.59
CA GLN A 270 -1.71 10.45 9.43
C GLN A 270 -2.72 9.43 8.88
N LYS A 271 -4.01 9.57 9.21
CA LYS A 271 -5.07 8.69 8.66
C LYS A 271 -5.16 8.83 7.14
N LEU A 272 -5.19 10.06 6.63
CA LEU A 272 -5.29 10.33 5.19
C LEU A 272 -4.10 9.78 4.41
N GLY A 273 -2.87 9.94 4.94
CA GLY A 273 -1.68 9.36 4.30
C GLY A 273 -1.77 7.84 4.13
N ARG A 274 -2.36 7.15 5.11
CA ARG A 274 -2.64 5.70 5.01
C ARG A 274 -3.80 5.38 4.08
N CYS A 275 -4.90 6.15 4.15
CA CYS A 275 -6.09 5.93 3.33
C CYS A 275 -5.80 6.03 1.83
N PHE A 276 -4.87 6.89 1.43
CA PHE A 276 -4.46 7.06 0.04
C PHE A 276 -3.16 6.31 -0.31
N ASP A 277 -2.64 5.47 0.60
CA ASP A 277 -1.38 4.74 0.41
C ASP A 277 -0.25 5.63 -0.15
N VAL A 278 -0.05 6.79 0.49
CA VAL A 278 0.95 7.77 0.05
C VAL A 278 2.35 7.21 0.34
N ARG A 279 3.02 6.72 -0.71
CA ARG A 279 4.35 6.08 -0.64
C ARG A 279 5.51 7.01 -1.01
N ALA A 280 5.23 8.10 -1.70
CA ALA A 280 6.21 9.10 -2.13
C ALA A 280 5.78 10.49 -1.64
N ASN A 281 6.76 11.38 -1.44
CA ASN A 281 6.52 12.78 -1.10
C ASN A 281 7.39 13.65 -2.02
N PRO A 282 6.87 14.77 -2.55
CA PRO A 282 5.49 15.26 -2.39
C PRO A 282 4.46 14.35 -3.08
N ALA A 283 3.21 14.37 -2.61
CA ALA A 283 2.10 13.70 -3.30
C ALA A 283 0.87 14.59 -3.37
N LEU A 284 0.16 14.52 -4.50
CA LEU A 284 -1.07 15.28 -4.76
C LEU A 284 -2.21 14.32 -5.09
N VAL A 285 -3.21 14.29 -4.20
CA VAL A 285 -4.46 13.54 -4.42
C VAL A 285 -5.56 14.54 -4.77
N VAL A 286 -6.21 14.34 -5.91
CA VAL A 286 -7.27 15.22 -6.42
C VAL A 286 -8.63 14.64 -6.05
N ILE A 287 -9.43 15.40 -5.31
CA ILE A 287 -10.81 15.11 -4.98
C ILE A 287 -11.71 16.00 -5.85
N GLY A 288 -12.60 15.38 -6.62
CA GLY A 288 -13.56 16.07 -7.46
C GLY A 288 -14.61 16.85 -6.65
N ALA A 289 -15.34 17.72 -7.35
CA ALA A 289 -16.41 18.51 -6.76
C ALA A 289 -17.55 17.67 -6.14
N ASP A 290 -17.67 16.40 -6.53
CA ASP A 290 -18.60 15.42 -5.96
C ASP A 290 -18.07 14.73 -4.69
N GLY A 291 -16.85 15.06 -4.26
CA GLY A 291 -16.19 14.48 -3.09
C GLY A 291 -15.48 13.16 -3.34
N LYS A 292 -15.40 12.69 -4.60
CA LYS A 292 -14.71 11.44 -4.96
C LYS A 292 -13.30 11.70 -5.45
N THR A 293 -12.41 10.72 -5.25
CA THR A 293 -11.04 10.78 -5.77
C THR A 293 -11.05 10.70 -7.30
N MET A 294 -10.42 11.67 -7.96
CA MET A 294 -10.22 11.69 -9.41
C MET A 294 -8.85 11.11 -9.79
N ASP A 295 -7.81 11.51 -9.05
CA ASP A 295 -6.42 11.11 -9.28
C ASP A 295 -5.69 11.03 -7.93
N VAL A 296 -4.76 10.10 -7.79
CA VAL A 296 -3.97 9.87 -6.56
C VAL A 296 -2.51 10.32 -6.67
N ASN A 297 -2.04 10.73 -7.86
CA ASN A 297 -0.65 11.10 -8.06
C ASN A 297 -0.45 12.21 -9.10
N TYR A 298 -1.16 13.32 -8.92
CA TYR A 298 -0.97 14.52 -9.74
C TYR A 298 0.43 15.17 -9.55
N ALA A 299 1.19 14.76 -8.52
CA ALA A 299 2.55 15.25 -8.29
C ALA A 299 3.48 14.91 -9.47
N GLU A 300 3.36 13.73 -10.06
CA GLU A 300 4.15 13.33 -11.23
C GLU A 300 3.97 14.29 -12.40
N LEU A 301 2.74 14.77 -12.64
CA LEU A 301 2.48 15.71 -13.73
C LEU A 301 3.16 17.07 -13.49
N VAL A 302 3.15 17.53 -12.23
CA VAL A 302 3.82 18.78 -11.84
C VAL A 302 5.34 18.63 -11.90
N GLU A 303 5.87 17.46 -11.55
CA GLU A 303 7.30 17.15 -11.69
C GLU A 303 7.73 17.08 -13.15
N GLU A 304 6.92 16.48 -14.03
CA GLU A 304 7.23 16.31 -15.45
C GLU A 304 7.09 17.63 -16.24
N HIS A 305 6.03 18.40 -15.99
CA HIS A 305 5.69 19.57 -16.79
C HIS A 305 5.92 20.91 -16.07
N GLY A 306 6.31 20.88 -14.79
CA GLY A 306 6.56 22.07 -14.01
C GLY A 306 5.34 22.98 -13.97
N PHE A 307 5.56 24.28 -14.23
CA PHE A 307 4.48 25.27 -14.25
C PHE A 307 3.38 24.92 -15.26
N ASP A 308 3.73 24.39 -16.45
CA ASP A 308 2.80 24.13 -17.56
C ASP A 308 1.71 23.08 -17.20
N ALA A 309 1.90 22.30 -16.12
CA ALA A 309 0.93 21.33 -15.63
C ALA A 309 -0.45 21.95 -15.31
N TRP A 310 -0.52 23.27 -15.04
CA TRP A 310 -1.79 23.97 -14.81
C TRP A 310 -2.80 23.82 -15.96
N GLU A 311 -2.33 23.62 -17.20
CA GLU A 311 -3.22 23.46 -18.37
C GLU A 311 -4.03 22.16 -18.35
N ALA A 312 -3.55 21.17 -17.58
CA ALA A 312 -4.22 19.90 -17.40
C ALA A 312 -5.40 20.00 -16.41
N PHE A 313 -5.50 21.05 -15.60
CA PHE A 313 -6.62 21.27 -14.67
C PHE A 313 -7.95 21.37 -15.45
N PRO A 314 -9.07 20.75 -15.01
CA PRO A 314 -9.31 20.03 -13.74
C PRO A 314 -8.95 18.53 -13.76
N PHE A 315 -7.98 18.13 -14.57
CA PHE A 315 -7.47 16.75 -14.64
C PHE A 315 -8.47 15.74 -15.21
N SER A 316 -9.34 16.21 -16.11
CA SER A 316 -10.10 15.30 -16.97
C SER A 316 -9.16 14.61 -17.97
N GLN A 317 -9.46 13.36 -18.35
CA GLN A 317 -8.66 12.61 -19.33
C GLN A 317 -8.39 13.42 -20.62
N GLU A 318 -9.37 14.14 -21.14
CA GLU A 318 -9.22 15.00 -22.33
C GLU A 318 -8.15 16.09 -22.16
N ARG A 319 -8.09 16.72 -20.98
CA ARG A 319 -7.10 17.77 -20.67
C ARG A 319 -5.70 17.20 -20.50
N LEU A 320 -5.61 16.00 -19.90
CA LEU A 320 -4.36 15.27 -19.75
C LEU A 320 -3.81 14.87 -21.13
N ASP A 321 -4.65 14.28 -21.98
CA ASP A 321 -4.29 13.87 -23.34
C ASP A 321 -3.82 15.08 -24.17
N LEU A 322 -4.54 16.20 -24.12
CA LEU A 322 -4.16 17.43 -24.81
C LEU A 322 -2.81 17.99 -24.32
N THR A 323 -2.56 17.92 -23.02
CA THR A 323 -1.30 18.37 -22.42
C THR A 323 -0.14 17.48 -22.87
N ALA A 324 -0.34 16.16 -22.89
CA ALA A 324 0.63 15.21 -23.38
C ALA A 324 0.95 15.41 -24.87
N GLU A 325 -0.06 15.69 -25.70
CA GLU A 325 0.14 16.04 -27.11
C GLU A 325 0.95 17.33 -27.27
N LYS A 326 0.66 18.37 -26.48
CA LYS A 326 1.46 19.61 -26.47
C LYS A 326 2.89 19.38 -26.01
N ALA A 327 3.11 18.57 -24.97
CA ALA A 327 4.45 18.22 -24.49
C ALA A 327 5.24 17.48 -25.57
N LYS A 328 4.61 16.50 -26.25
CA LYS A 328 5.19 15.79 -27.40
C LYS A 328 5.50 16.74 -28.56
N ALA A 329 4.60 17.68 -28.87
CA ALA A 329 4.83 18.68 -29.90
C ALA A 329 5.99 19.62 -29.55
N LYS A 330 6.09 20.05 -28.29
CA LYS A 330 7.19 20.88 -27.76
C LYS A 330 8.52 20.12 -27.86
N MET A 331 8.56 18.85 -27.45
CA MET A 331 9.74 17.99 -27.60
C MET A 331 10.15 17.82 -29.07
N ASN A 332 9.20 17.60 -29.96
CA ASN A 332 9.47 17.47 -31.41
C ASN A 332 9.93 18.80 -32.04
N ALA A 333 9.57 19.94 -31.45
CA ALA A 333 9.98 21.27 -31.91
C ALA A 333 11.27 21.77 -31.25
N GLN A 334 11.87 21.01 -30.33
CA GLN A 334 13.13 21.40 -29.69
C GLN A 334 14.24 21.50 -30.73
N THR A 335 14.93 22.64 -30.72
CA THR A 335 16.19 22.84 -31.44
C THR A 335 17.35 22.89 -30.46
N LEU A 336 18.58 22.72 -30.96
CA LEU A 336 19.78 22.80 -30.12
C LEU A 336 19.87 24.18 -29.44
N GLU A 337 19.47 25.23 -30.15
CA GLU A 337 19.38 26.59 -29.62
C GLU A 337 18.35 26.70 -28.50
N SER A 338 17.17 26.10 -28.65
CA SER A 338 16.14 26.11 -27.60
C SER A 338 16.57 25.40 -26.31
N LEU A 339 17.52 24.46 -26.41
CA LEU A 339 18.02 23.68 -25.30
C LEU A 339 19.25 24.31 -24.62
N LEU A 340 20.14 24.92 -25.39
CA LEU A 340 21.46 25.35 -24.91
C LEU A 340 21.62 26.87 -24.80
N VAL A 341 20.69 27.67 -25.33
CA VAL A 341 20.75 29.13 -25.29
C VAL A 341 19.87 29.69 -24.18
N SER A 342 20.44 30.51 -23.30
CA SER A 342 19.70 31.20 -22.23
C SER A 342 20.16 32.64 -22.07
N GLY A 343 19.33 33.60 -22.49
CA GLY A 343 19.70 35.02 -22.52
C GLY A 343 20.91 35.26 -23.44
N ASP A 344 21.96 35.88 -22.92
CA ASP A 344 23.21 36.12 -23.66
C ASP A 344 24.19 34.92 -23.65
N LEU A 345 23.79 33.79 -23.05
CA LEU A 345 24.60 32.56 -23.03
C LEU A 345 24.22 31.71 -24.24
N ASP A 346 24.87 31.98 -25.37
CA ASP A 346 24.67 31.28 -26.65
C ASP A 346 25.82 30.31 -27.01
N TYR A 347 26.57 29.83 -26.01
CA TYR A 347 27.77 29.01 -26.18
C TYR A 347 27.87 27.89 -25.14
N VAL A 348 28.57 26.81 -25.49
CA VAL A 348 29.02 25.76 -24.56
C VAL A 348 30.52 25.92 -24.26
N ILE A 349 31.01 25.27 -23.20
CA ILE A 349 32.42 25.32 -22.82
C ILE A 349 33.14 24.06 -23.33
N GLY A 350 34.15 24.26 -24.18
CA GLY A 350 35.01 23.19 -24.69
C GLY A 350 36.06 22.72 -23.67
N LYS A 351 36.74 21.61 -23.97
CA LYS A 351 37.71 20.91 -23.10
C LYS A 351 38.84 21.79 -22.52
N GLN A 352 39.17 22.90 -23.18
CA GLN A 352 40.20 23.85 -22.73
C GLN A 352 39.61 25.17 -22.19
N GLY A 353 38.32 25.20 -21.86
CA GLY A 353 37.63 26.41 -21.38
C GLY A 353 37.23 27.39 -22.50
N SER A 354 37.42 27.03 -23.78
CA SER A 354 37.01 27.86 -24.91
C SER A 354 35.49 27.91 -25.04
N LYS A 355 34.94 29.07 -25.37
CA LYS A 355 33.51 29.23 -25.66
C LYS A 355 33.24 28.79 -27.10
N VAL A 356 32.34 27.83 -27.29
CA VAL A 356 31.92 27.31 -28.60
C VAL A 356 30.46 27.72 -28.83
N PRO A 357 30.15 28.58 -29.81
CA PRO A 357 28.78 29.02 -30.07
C PRO A 357 27.85 27.84 -30.40
N VAL A 358 26.65 27.83 -29.83
CA VAL A 358 25.64 26.76 -30.02
C VAL A 358 25.27 26.60 -31.50
N LYS A 359 25.21 27.70 -32.26
CA LYS A 359 24.95 27.70 -33.70
C LYS A 359 25.96 26.86 -34.52
N GLU A 360 27.18 26.69 -34.02
CA GLU A 360 28.23 25.90 -34.70
C GLU A 360 28.05 24.39 -34.48
N LEU A 361 27.22 24.01 -33.50
CA LEU A 361 26.90 22.63 -33.18
C LEU A 361 25.66 22.12 -33.93
N VAL A 362 24.94 23.00 -34.64
CA VAL A 362 23.75 22.66 -35.42
C VAL A 362 24.13 21.70 -36.54
N GLY A 363 23.47 20.54 -36.58
CA GLY A 363 23.75 19.47 -37.54
C GLY A 363 24.76 18.42 -37.06
N ALA A 364 25.40 18.62 -35.90
CA ALA A 364 26.19 17.59 -35.25
C ALA A 364 25.31 16.62 -34.44
N THR A 365 25.75 15.37 -34.29
CA THR A 365 25.16 14.45 -33.31
C THR A 365 25.67 14.83 -31.92
N ILE A 366 24.78 15.37 -31.09
CA ILE A 366 25.11 15.82 -29.74
C ILE A 366 24.57 14.83 -28.72
N LEU A 367 25.43 14.37 -27.80
CA LEU A 367 25.05 13.59 -26.63
C LEU A 367 25.01 14.52 -25.42
N LEU A 368 23.84 14.64 -24.77
CA LEU A 368 23.69 15.38 -23.53
C LEU A 368 23.76 14.43 -22.35
N TYR A 369 24.75 14.63 -21.49
CA TYR A 369 24.92 13.89 -20.25
C TYR A 369 24.63 14.81 -19.07
N PHE A 370 23.55 14.52 -18.34
CA PHE A 370 23.15 15.26 -17.15
C PHE A 370 23.75 14.59 -15.92
N SER A 371 24.46 15.36 -15.09
CA SER A 371 25.09 14.85 -13.87
C SER A 371 24.96 15.87 -12.74
N ALA A 372 24.80 15.37 -11.53
CA ALA A 372 24.78 16.17 -10.31
C ALA A 372 25.83 15.62 -9.33
N CYS A 373 26.50 16.52 -8.62
CA CYS A 373 27.62 16.19 -7.72
C CYS A 373 27.23 15.29 -6.53
N TRP A 374 25.94 15.16 -6.24
CA TRP A 374 25.39 14.33 -5.16
C TRP A 374 24.97 12.90 -5.60
N CYS A 375 25.18 12.52 -6.87
CA CYS A 375 24.86 11.18 -7.34
C CYS A 375 26.09 10.25 -7.23
N ASP A 376 26.07 9.27 -6.32
CA ASP A 376 27.20 8.37 -6.04
C ASP A 376 27.68 7.54 -7.26
N ARG A 377 26.85 7.40 -8.31
CA ARG A 377 27.23 6.77 -9.61
C ARG A 377 28.19 7.62 -10.47
N TYR A 378 28.62 8.79 -9.98
CA TYR A 378 29.46 9.76 -10.67
C TYR A 378 30.85 9.25 -11.11
N ARG A 379 31.53 8.41 -10.32
CA ARG A 379 32.97 8.12 -10.55
C ARG A 379 33.27 7.06 -11.62
N GLU A 380 32.36 6.13 -11.88
CA GLU A 380 32.65 5.02 -12.81
C GLU A 380 32.25 5.35 -14.26
N PHE A 381 31.16 6.09 -14.48
CA PHE A 381 30.65 6.35 -15.84
C PHE A 381 31.33 7.54 -16.54
N ALA A 382 31.68 8.60 -15.79
CA ALA A 382 32.35 9.77 -16.36
C ALA A 382 33.79 9.48 -16.83
N ALA A 383 34.47 8.51 -16.22
CA ALA A 383 35.81 8.10 -16.63
C ALA A 383 35.81 7.35 -17.97
N GLY A 384 34.77 6.54 -18.24
CA GLY A 384 34.64 5.79 -19.50
C GLY A 384 34.23 6.65 -20.71
N LEU A 385 33.45 7.70 -20.51
CA LEU A 385 33.00 8.62 -21.58
C LEU A 385 34.10 9.56 -22.11
N ILE A 386 35.21 9.71 -21.39
CA ILE A 386 36.30 10.64 -21.73
C ILE A 386 37.47 9.91 -22.43
N GLU A 387 37.49 8.57 -22.43
CA GLU A 387 38.54 7.75 -23.04
C GLU A 387 38.27 7.34 -24.51
N GLU A 388 37.05 7.51 -25.03
CA GLU A 388 36.70 7.43 -26.46
C GLU A 388 36.51 8.83 -27.08
#